data_AF-A0A9Q4SUI7-F1
#
_entry.id   AF-A0A9Q4SUI7-F1
#
_cell.length_a   1.000
_cell.length_b   1.000
_cell.length_c   1.000
_cell.angle_alpha   90.00
_cell.angle_beta   90.00
_cell.angle_gamma   90.00
#
_symmetry.space_group_name_H-M   'P 1'
#
loop_
_entity.id
_entity.type
_entity.pdbx_description
1 polymer ?
#
loop_
_entity_poly.entity_id
_entity_poly.type
_entity_poly.pdbx_seq_one_letter_code
_entity_poly.pdbx_strand_id
1 'polypeptide(L)'
;MNYKKYLFSFALITALISSNAVALTLDEARAQGLVGETFSGYVELVQPNHKQAQILVNEINQARKAKYAEIAKTNQVTPESVARLAGEKLVARANSGEFVKGINGQWVKK
;
A
#
# COMPACT_ATOMS: atom_id res chain seq x y z
N MET A 1 -24.65 3.21 55.27
CA MET A 1 -23.46 2.84 54.47
C MET A 1 -23.87 2.81 53.00
N ASN A 2 -23.58 3.88 52.25
CA ASN A 2 -24.15 4.15 50.93
C ASN A 2 -23.34 3.49 49.79
N TYR A 3 -23.47 2.18 49.62
CA TYR A 3 -22.81 1.41 48.55
C TYR A 3 -23.29 1.80 47.14
N LYS A 4 -24.49 2.42 47.02
CA LYS A 4 -25.03 2.92 45.74
C LYS A 4 -24.22 4.05 45.10
N LYS A 5 -23.45 4.83 45.89
CA LYS A 5 -22.59 5.91 45.35
C LYS A 5 -21.32 5.37 44.68
N TYR A 6 -20.84 4.20 45.10
CA TYR A 6 -19.62 3.57 44.55
C TYR A 6 -19.90 2.66 43.35
N LEU A 7 -21.14 2.19 43.18
CA LEU A 7 -21.59 1.47 41.98
C LEU A 7 -21.57 2.36 40.73
N PHE A 8 -21.84 3.67 40.88
CA PHE A 8 -21.72 4.64 39.78
C PHE A 8 -20.26 5.02 39.46
N SER A 9 -19.32 4.81 40.38
CA SER A 9 -17.90 5.14 40.19
C SER A 9 -17.10 4.03 39.52
N PHE A 10 -17.61 2.78 39.50
CA PHE A 10 -16.93 1.65 38.84
C PHE A 10 -17.26 1.53 37.35
N ALA A 11 -18.32 2.19 36.87
CA ALA A 11 -18.76 2.13 35.47
C ALA A 11 -17.99 3.07 34.51
N LEU A 12 -17.08 3.91 35.01
CA LEU A 12 -16.43 4.96 34.20
C LEU A 12 -15.04 4.58 33.66
N ILE A 13 -14.47 3.42 34.02
CA ILE A 13 -13.08 3.08 33.70
C ILE A 13 -12.90 2.18 32.46
N THR A 14 -13.98 1.63 31.87
CA THR A 14 -13.87 0.63 30.79
C THR A 14 -13.99 1.16 29.36
N ALA A 15 -14.08 2.48 29.13
CA ALA A 15 -14.44 3.04 27.81
C ALA A 15 -13.33 3.80 27.06
N LEU A 16 -12.05 3.49 27.31
CA LEU A 16 -10.91 4.06 26.56
C LEU A 16 -10.07 2.96 25.90
N ILE A 17 -10.71 2.08 25.12
CA ILE A 17 -9.98 1.30 24.12
C ILE A 17 -9.90 2.18 22.87
N SER A 18 -8.93 3.09 22.85
CA SER A 18 -8.57 3.82 21.64
C SER A 18 -8.09 2.81 20.61
N SER A 19 -8.89 2.55 19.57
CA SER A 19 -8.44 1.78 18.42
C SER A 19 -7.32 2.54 17.73
N ASN A 20 -6.08 2.07 17.90
CA ASN A 20 -4.95 2.58 17.11
C ASN A 20 -5.26 2.30 15.62
N ALA A 21 -5.55 3.34 14.85
CA ALA A 21 -5.70 3.23 13.41
C ALA A 21 -4.31 3.06 12.80
N VAL A 22 -3.95 1.83 12.44
CA VAL A 22 -2.72 1.53 11.70
C VAL A 22 -2.94 1.88 10.23
N ALA A 23 -2.02 2.65 9.64
CA ALA A 23 -2.07 2.97 8.22
C ALA A 23 -1.74 1.72 7.39
N LEU A 24 -2.49 1.47 6.32
CA LEU A 24 -2.25 0.37 5.40
C LEU A 24 -0.90 0.56 4.70
N THR A 25 0.00 -0.39 4.85
CA THR A 25 1.30 -0.39 4.17
C THR A 25 1.21 -1.02 2.78
N LEU A 26 2.19 -0.74 1.91
CA LEU A 26 2.26 -1.36 0.58
C LEU A 26 2.37 -2.89 0.65
N ASP A 27 3.14 -3.40 1.60
CA ASP A 27 3.34 -4.84 1.77
C ASP A 27 2.06 -5.54 2.21
N GLU A 28 1.33 -4.96 3.19
CA GLU A 28 0.01 -5.46 3.59
C GLU A 28 -0.98 -5.40 2.43
N ALA A 29 -1.01 -4.31 1.67
CA ALA A 29 -1.91 -4.16 0.52
C ALA A 29 -1.62 -5.20 -0.57
N ARG A 30 -0.35 -5.52 -0.85
CA ARG A 30 0.05 -6.56 -1.80
C ARG A 30 -0.32 -7.95 -1.28
N ALA A 31 -0.02 -8.24 -0.01
CA ALA A 31 -0.34 -9.52 0.62
C ALA A 31 -1.85 -9.80 0.67
N GLN A 32 -2.66 -8.75 0.88
CA GLN A 32 -4.13 -8.83 0.86
C GLN A 32 -4.72 -8.86 -0.57
N GLY A 33 -3.89 -8.73 -1.61
CA GLY A 33 -4.35 -8.67 -3.00
C GLY A 33 -5.22 -7.46 -3.32
N LEU A 34 -5.00 -6.35 -2.61
CA LEU A 34 -5.67 -5.07 -2.88
C LEU A 34 -4.99 -4.33 -4.03
N VAL A 35 -3.67 -4.48 -4.14
CA VAL A 35 -2.83 -3.83 -5.14
C VAL A 35 -1.83 -4.81 -5.75
N GLY A 36 -1.26 -4.44 -6.89
CA GLY A 36 -0.24 -5.24 -7.56
C GLY A 36 0.80 -4.40 -8.30
N GLU A 37 1.99 -4.98 -8.49
CA GLU A 37 3.09 -4.35 -9.21
C GLU A 37 2.89 -4.45 -10.72
N THR A 38 3.42 -3.49 -11.48
CA THR A 38 3.32 -3.48 -12.95
C THR A 38 4.71 -3.33 -13.59
N PHE A 39 4.85 -3.80 -14.83
CA PHE A 39 6.06 -3.58 -15.63
C PHE A 39 6.33 -2.09 -15.94
N SER A 40 5.36 -1.20 -15.70
CA SER A 40 5.56 0.25 -15.83
C SER A 40 6.37 0.86 -14.69
N GLY A 41 6.61 0.12 -13.60
CA GLY A 41 7.26 0.64 -12.39
C GLY A 41 6.30 1.19 -11.34
N TYR A 42 5.00 1.20 -11.61
CA TYR A 42 3.99 1.71 -10.69
C TYR A 42 3.13 0.58 -10.12
N VAL A 43 2.44 0.88 -9.02
CA VAL A 43 1.45 0.00 -8.40
C VAL A 43 0.06 0.37 -8.89
N GLU A 44 -0.79 -0.62 -9.14
CA GLU A 44 -2.19 -0.42 -9.50
C GLU A 44 -3.12 -1.17 -8.54
N LEU A 45 -4.39 -0.75 -8.47
CA LEU A 45 -5.43 -1.47 -7.73
C LEU A 45 -5.81 -2.77 -8.44
N VAL A 46 -5.80 -3.86 -7.66
CA VAL A 46 -6.42 -5.13 -8.05
C VAL A 46 -7.89 -5.12 -7.67
N GLN A 47 -8.23 -4.51 -6.53
CA GLN A 47 -9.60 -4.32 -6.06
C GLN A 47 -10.00 -2.84 -6.18
N PRO A 48 -10.68 -2.44 -7.27
CA PRO A 48 -10.89 -1.02 -7.59
C PRO A 48 -11.74 -0.25 -6.57
N ASN A 49 -12.52 -0.95 -5.73
CA ASN A 49 -13.43 -0.31 -4.77
C ASN A 49 -12.80 -0.07 -3.39
N HIS A 50 -11.53 -0.41 -3.18
CA HIS A 50 -10.89 -0.28 -1.87
C HIS A 50 -10.26 1.12 -1.67
N LYS A 51 -10.98 2.02 -0.99
CA LYS A 51 -10.60 3.44 -0.84
C LYS A 51 -9.22 3.67 -0.23
N GLN A 52 -8.87 2.95 0.84
CA GLN A 52 -7.57 3.12 1.51
C GLN A 52 -6.42 2.66 0.60
N ALA A 53 -6.60 1.58 -0.16
CA ALA A 53 -5.62 1.12 -1.12
C ALA A 53 -5.48 2.13 -2.28
N GLN A 54 -6.57 2.78 -2.71
CA GLN A 54 -6.51 3.83 -3.73
C GLN A 54 -5.65 5.02 -3.28
N ILE A 55 -5.81 5.44 -2.02
CA ILE A 55 -5.01 6.52 -1.42
C ILE A 55 -3.53 6.11 -1.41
N LEU A 56 -3.25 4.91 -0.89
CA LEU A 56 -1.90 4.36 -0.82
C LEU A 56 -1.24 4.25 -2.20
N VAL A 57 -1.97 3.79 -3.22
CA VAL A 57 -1.50 3.73 -4.62
C VAL A 57 -1.07 5.12 -5.10
N ASN A 58 -1.86 6.15 -4.83
CA ASN A 58 -1.53 7.51 -5.24
C ASN A 58 -0.27 8.03 -4.55
N GLU A 59 -0.15 7.81 -3.23
CA GLU A 59 1.01 8.22 -2.44
C GLU A 59 2.30 7.53 -2.92
N ILE A 60 2.26 6.20 -3.08
CA ILE A 60 3.40 5.41 -3.55
C ILE A 60 3.81 5.82 -4.96
N ASN A 61 2.84 6.00 -5.88
CA ASN A 61 3.16 6.34 -7.26
C ASN A 61 3.71 7.78 -7.38
N GLN A 62 3.26 8.71 -6.55
CA GLN A 62 3.85 10.05 -6.48
C GLN A 62 5.30 9.99 -5.98
N ALA A 63 5.57 9.25 -4.91
CA ALA A 63 6.93 9.06 -4.39
C ALA A 63 7.86 8.40 -5.43
N ARG A 64 7.37 7.34 -6.10
CA ARG A 64 8.10 6.66 -7.17
C ARG A 64 8.39 7.60 -8.34
N LYS A 65 7.42 8.40 -8.79
CA LYS A 65 7.62 9.38 -9.87
C LYS A 65 8.72 10.39 -9.53
N ALA A 66 8.71 10.94 -8.32
CA ALA A 66 9.75 11.86 -7.86
C ALA A 66 11.13 11.17 -7.85
N LYS A 67 11.21 9.95 -7.31
CA LYS A 67 12.47 9.21 -7.24
C LYS A 67 13.00 8.80 -8.61
N TYR A 68 12.13 8.37 -9.52
CA TYR A 68 12.52 8.02 -10.88
C TYR A 68 13.04 9.24 -11.64
N ALA A 69 12.43 10.41 -11.47
CA ALA A 69 12.93 11.65 -12.05
C ALA A 69 14.32 12.04 -11.52
N GLU A 70 14.55 11.90 -10.22
CA GLU A 70 15.85 12.14 -9.58
C GLU A 70 16.94 11.21 -10.15
N ILE A 71 16.66 9.89 -10.18
CA ILE A 71 17.58 8.89 -10.71
C ILE A 71 17.86 9.14 -12.20
N ALA A 72 16.81 9.43 -12.97
CA ALA A 72 16.91 9.71 -14.40
C ALA A 72 17.83 10.89 -14.70
N LYS A 73 17.68 11.99 -13.94
CA LYS A 73 18.56 13.16 -14.04
C LYS A 73 20.02 12.81 -13.77
N THR A 74 20.29 12.07 -12.70
CA THR A 74 21.67 11.67 -12.33
C THR A 74 22.30 10.77 -13.38
N ASN A 75 21.53 9.89 -14.00
CA ASN A 75 22.04 8.89 -14.95
C ASN A 75 21.88 9.31 -16.42
N GLN A 76 21.39 10.52 -16.69
CA GLN A 76 21.16 11.04 -18.05
C GLN A 76 20.27 10.13 -18.91
N VAL A 77 19.24 9.55 -18.30
CA VAL A 77 18.23 8.70 -18.96
C VAL A 77 16.83 9.29 -18.74
N THR A 78 15.80 8.66 -19.31
CA THR A 78 14.41 9.09 -19.09
C THR A 78 13.84 8.50 -17.79
N PRO A 79 12.94 9.22 -17.07
CA PRO A 79 12.23 8.68 -15.91
C PRO A 79 11.49 7.38 -16.23
N GLU A 80 10.92 7.26 -17.43
CA GLU A 80 10.20 6.07 -17.89
C GLU A 80 11.12 4.86 -18.02
N SER A 81 12.37 5.06 -18.44
CA SER A 81 13.37 3.98 -18.52
C SER A 81 13.74 3.46 -17.13
N VAL A 82 13.87 4.36 -16.16
CA VAL A 82 14.09 4.01 -14.75
C VAL A 82 12.89 3.26 -14.19
N ALA A 83 11.68 3.78 -14.43
CA ALA A 83 10.44 3.18 -13.97
C ALA A 83 10.27 1.76 -14.51
N ARG A 84 10.49 1.54 -15.81
CA ARG A 84 10.41 0.21 -16.42
C ARG A 84 11.41 -0.77 -15.82
N LEU A 85 12.67 -0.37 -15.64
CA LEU A 85 13.68 -1.22 -14.99
C LEU A 85 13.29 -1.55 -13.54
N ALA A 86 12.73 -0.58 -12.82
CA ALA A 86 12.21 -0.82 -11.47
C ALA A 86 11.03 -1.79 -11.51
N GLY A 87 10.09 -1.62 -12.44
CA GLY A 87 8.93 -2.50 -12.64
C GLY A 87 9.33 -3.94 -12.93
N GLU A 88 10.28 -4.15 -13.84
CA GLU A 88 10.86 -5.47 -14.14
C GLU A 88 11.41 -6.14 -12.86
N LYS A 89 12.17 -5.40 -12.04
CA LYS A 89 12.72 -5.91 -10.78
C LYS A 89 11.63 -6.18 -9.74
N LEU A 90 10.64 -5.31 -9.61
CA LEU A 90 9.56 -5.44 -8.63
C LEU A 90 8.66 -6.63 -8.97
N VAL A 91 8.27 -6.78 -10.24
CA VAL A 91 7.49 -7.94 -10.72
C VAL A 91 8.28 -9.24 -10.56
N ALA A 92 9.60 -9.24 -10.78
CA ALA A 92 10.44 -10.41 -10.56
C ALA A 92 10.56 -10.79 -9.07
N ARG A 93 10.54 -9.81 -8.16
CA ARG A 93 10.68 -9.99 -6.71
C ARG A 93 9.35 -10.18 -5.98
N ALA A 94 8.22 -10.04 -6.66
CA ALA A 94 6.91 -10.26 -6.07
C ALA A 94 6.83 -11.67 -5.45
N ASN A 95 6.37 -11.74 -4.21
CA ASN A 95 6.26 -12.99 -3.47
C ASN A 95 5.15 -13.86 -4.04
N SER A 96 5.21 -15.16 -3.79
CA SER A 96 4.08 -16.04 -4.12
C SER A 96 2.82 -15.56 -3.38
N GLY A 97 1.71 -15.51 -4.10
CA GLY A 97 0.43 -14.99 -3.64
C GLY A 97 0.19 -13.51 -3.94
N GLU A 98 1.21 -12.73 -4.31
CA GLU A 98 1.04 -11.33 -4.70
C GLU A 98 0.64 -11.19 -6.17
N PHE A 99 0.01 -10.07 -6.51
CA PHE A 99 -0.43 -9.79 -7.88
C PHE A 99 0.58 -8.95 -8.64
N VAL A 100 0.79 -9.32 -9.91
CA VAL A 100 1.56 -8.56 -10.88
C VAL A 100 0.77 -8.43 -12.19
N LYS A 101 0.87 -7.30 -12.87
CA LYS A 101 0.19 -7.09 -14.16
C LYS A 101 1.11 -7.54 -15.29
N GLY A 102 0.69 -8.56 -16.03
CA GLY A 102 1.40 -9.04 -17.21
C GLY A 102 1.46 -7.98 -18.32
N ILE A 103 2.38 -8.15 -19.26
CA ILE A 103 2.50 -7.27 -20.44
C ILE A 103 1.22 -7.27 -21.31
N ASN A 104 0.40 -8.31 -21.20
CA ASN A 104 -0.92 -8.42 -21.82
C ASN A 104 -2.01 -7.62 -21.07
N GLY A 105 -1.65 -6.89 -20.02
CA GLY A 105 -2.56 -6.10 -19.19
C GLY A 105 -3.37 -6.92 -18.20
N GLN A 106 -3.17 -8.24 -18.11
CA GLN A 106 -3.92 -9.11 -17.21
C GLN A 106 -3.21 -9.28 -15.87
N TRP A 107 -3.98 -9.42 -14.81
CA TRP A 107 -3.46 -9.74 -13.48
C TRP A 107 -3.04 -11.20 -13.41
N VAL A 108 -1.83 -11.43 -12.92
CA VAL A 108 -1.28 -12.75 -12.60
C VAL A 108 -0.96 -12.78 -11.11
N LYS A 109 -1.44 -13.81 -10.42
CA LYS A 109 -1.03 -14.10 -9.05
C LYS A 109 0.23 -14.96 -9.09
N LYS A 110 1.31 -14.48 -8.47
CA LYS A 110 2.61 -15.16 -8.41
C LYS A 110 2.60 -16.42 -7.57
#